data_AF-A0A427DXI2-F1
#
_entry.id   AF-A0A427DXI2-F1
#
_cell.length_a   1.000
_cell.length_b   1.000
_cell.length_c   1.000
_cell.angle_alpha   90.00
_cell.angle_beta   90.00
_cell.angle_gamma   90.00
#
_symmetry.space_group_name_H-M   'P 1'
#
loop_
_entity.id
_entity.type
_entity.pdbx_description
1 polymer ?
#
loop_
_entity_poly.entity_id
_entity_poly.type
_entity_poly.pdbx_seq_one_letter_code
_entity_poly.pdbx_strand_id
1 'polypeptide(L)'
;MAVEVVYRSSRDLERLFMDKAEADRHDKMLELAELLATVLGKAVPSLTEAQVEEAGIYMAKNRDVFARAFKNQPDALNELLADSAE
;
A
#
# COMPACT_ATOMS: atom_id res chain seq x y z
N MET A 1 32.38 13.09 15.02
CA MET A 1 31.25 12.18 15.28
C MET A 1 30.02 12.84 14.69
N ALA A 2 29.39 12.23 13.68
CA ALA A 2 28.17 12.74 13.06
C ALA A 2 26.97 11.94 13.57
N VAL A 3 25.87 12.62 13.89
CA VAL A 3 24.61 12.01 14.35
C VAL A 3 23.55 12.38 13.33
N GLU A 4 22.86 11.39 12.78
CA GLU A 4 21.75 11.58 11.83
C GLU A 4 20.43 11.17 12.49
N VAL A 5 19.39 11.97 12.27
CA VAL A 5 18.03 11.68 12.74
C VAL A 5 17.33 10.89 11.64
N VAL A 6 16.92 9.66 11.96
CA VAL A 6 16.13 8.81 11.08
C VAL A 6 14.75 8.54 11.69
N TYR A 7 13.74 8.52 10.83
CA TYR A 7 12.36 8.17 11.15
C TYR A 7 12.08 6.76 10.63
N ARG A 8 11.23 6.00 11.32
CA ARG A 8 10.83 4.66 10.92
C ARG A 8 9.33 4.47 11.08
N SER A 9 8.75 3.60 10.28
CA SER A 9 7.36 3.18 10.43
C SER A 9 7.24 2.30 11.68
N SER A 10 6.10 2.37 12.37
CA SER A 10 5.85 1.45 13.50
C SER A 10 5.58 0.02 13.01
N ARG A 11 5.13 -0.10 11.76
CA ARG A 11 4.80 -1.35 11.08
C ARG A 11 5.97 -1.95 10.29
N ASP A 12 7.03 -1.16 10.05
CA ASP A 12 8.23 -1.60 9.34
C ASP A 12 9.47 -0.97 9.98
N LEU A 13 10.17 -1.77 10.79
CA LEU A 13 11.34 -1.36 11.57
C LEU A 13 12.65 -1.41 10.78
N GLU A 14 12.65 -2.08 9.63
CA GLU A 14 13.82 -2.26 8.77
C GLU A 14 14.00 -1.07 7.84
N ARG A 15 12.90 -0.42 7.44
CA ARG A 15 12.94 0.74 6.55
C ARG A 15 13.08 2.05 7.32
N LEU A 16 14.22 2.68 7.10
CA LEU A 16 14.57 3.99 7.64
C LEU A 16 14.27 5.08 6.61
N PHE A 17 13.65 6.16 7.06
CA PHE A 17 13.31 7.36 6.30
C PHE A 17 14.05 8.55 6.89
N MET A 18 14.52 9.47 6.06
CA MET A 18 15.12 10.72 6.55
C MET A 18 14.06 11.75 6.96
N ASP A 19 12.85 11.63 6.40
CA ASP A 19 11.74 12.54 6.66
C ASP A 19 10.59 11.85 7.40
N LYS A 20 10.10 12.50 8.46
CA LYS A 20 8.95 12.03 9.24
C LYS A 20 7.68 11.86 8.39
N ALA A 21 7.47 12.74 7.42
CA ALA A 21 6.30 12.70 6.56
C ALA A 21 6.31 11.48 5.63
N GLU A 22 7.49 11.04 5.18
CA GLU A 22 7.62 9.82 4.38
C GLU A 22 7.37 8.57 5.21
N ALA A 23 7.93 8.53 6.43
CA ALA A 23 7.65 7.44 7.37
C ALA A 23 6.15 7.32 7.68
N ASP A 24 5.45 8.43 7.94
CA ASP A 24 4.00 8.44 8.23
C ASP A 24 3.17 8.00 7.02
N ARG A 25 3.54 8.43 5.80
CA ARG A 25 2.89 7.96 4.57
C ARG A 25 3.06 6.47 4.36
N HIS A 26 4.26 5.95 4.63
CA HIS A 26 4.56 4.52 4.51
C HIS A 26 3.79 3.70 5.55
N ASP A 27 3.75 4.14 6.81
CA ASP A 27 2.98 3.50 7.88
C ASP A 27 1.49 3.39 7.50
N LYS A 28 0.89 4.50 7.05
CA LYS A 28 -0.51 4.51 6.58
C LYS A 28 -0.76 3.61 5.37
N MET A 29 0.21 3.47 4.48
CA MET A 29 0.12 2.56 3.35
C MET A 29 0.11 1.10 3.82
N LEU A 30 1.00 0.73 4.74
CA LEU A 30 1.04 -0.62 5.31
C LEU A 30 -0.22 -0.95 6.11
N GLU A 31 -0.75 0.02 6.85
CA GLU A 31 -2.05 -0.09 7.53
C GLU A 31 -3.17 -0.43 6.57
N LEU A 32 -3.25 0.30 5.46
CA LEU A 32 -4.27 0.08 4.44
C LEU A 32 -4.12 -1.31 3.80
N ALA A 33 -2.88 -1.74 3.51
CA ALA A 33 -2.61 -3.04 2.91
C ALA A 33 -3.07 -4.20 3.80
N GLU A 34 -2.76 -4.15 5.10
CA GLU A 34 -3.14 -5.17 6.08
C GLU A 34 -4.67 -5.28 6.23
N LEU A 35 -5.37 -4.14 6.26
CA LEU A 35 -6.83 -4.10 6.32
C LEU A 35 -7.46 -4.63 5.02
N LEU A 36 -6.95 -4.24 3.86
CA LEU A 36 -7.41 -4.74 2.57
C LEU A 36 -7.21 -6.24 2.45
N ALA A 37 -6.03 -6.73 2.83
CA ALA A 37 -5.75 -8.16 2.90
C ALA A 37 -6.78 -8.88 3.78
N THR A 38 -6.99 -8.41 5.01
CA THR A 38 -7.98 -8.98 5.92
C THR A 38 -9.39 -9.02 5.33
N VAL A 39 -9.82 -7.96 4.64
CA VAL A 39 -11.13 -7.89 3.99
C VAL A 39 -11.22 -8.85 2.81
N LEU A 40 -10.22 -8.86 1.93
CA LEU A 40 -10.17 -9.72 0.74
C LEU A 40 -10.14 -11.20 1.10
N GLY A 41 -9.35 -11.60 2.09
CA GLY A 41 -9.32 -12.98 2.57
C GLY A 41 -10.64 -13.44 3.18
N LYS A 42 -11.38 -12.55 3.83
CA LYS A 42 -12.74 -12.84 4.34
C LYS A 42 -13.79 -12.88 3.24
N ALA A 43 -13.69 -11.98 2.26
CA ALA A 43 -14.67 -11.87 1.18
C ALA A 43 -14.49 -12.97 0.12
N VAL A 44 -13.26 -13.40 -0.13
CA VAL A 44 -12.91 -14.38 -1.15
C VAL A 44 -12.08 -15.50 -0.50
N PRO A 45 -12.73 -16.51 0.11
CA PRO A 45 -12.05 -17.61 0.80
C PRO A 45 -11.24 -18.53 -0.12
N SER A 46 -11.35 -18.34 -1.44
CA SER A 46 -10.55 -19.07 -2.44
C SER A 46 -9.15 -18.49 -2.65
N LEU A 47 -8.89 -17.27 -2.18
CA LEU A 47 -7.56 -16.66 -2.27
C LEU A 47 -6.68 -17.15 -1.11
N THR A 48 -5.40 -17.38 -1.40
CA THR A 48 -4.42 -17.74 -0.36
C THR A 48 -3.96 -16.50 0.41
N GLU A 49 -3.43 -16.68 1.62
CA GLU A 49 -2.88 -15.59 2.43
C GLU A 49 -1.84 -14.76 1.66
N ALA A 50 -0.95 -15.42 0.91
CA ALA A 50 0.05 -14.76 0.08
C ALA A 50 -0.57 -13.91 -1.05
N GLN A 51 -1.61 -14.40 -1.73
CA GLN A 51 -2.29 -13.65 -2.79
C GLN A 51 -3.02 -12.42 -2.23
N VAL A 52 -3.65 -12.60 -1.08
CA VAL A 52 -4.39 -11.56 -0.39
C VAL A 52 -3.46 -10.47 0.14
N GLU A 53 -2.30 -10.84 0.68
CA GLU A 53 -1.25 -9.91 1.10
C GLU A 53 -0.67 -9.14 -0.09
N GLU A 54 -0.31 -9.85 -1.17
CA GLU A 54 0.23 -9.23 -2.39
C GLU A 54 -0.78 -8.25 -3.01
N ALA A 55 -2.05 -8.64 -3.10
CA ALA A 55 -3.12 -7.78 -3.59
C ALA A 55 -3.32 -6.56 -2.67
N GLY A 56 -3.34 -6.74 -1.35
CA GLY A 56 -3.47 -5.66 -0.37
C GLY A 56 -2.34 -4.63 -0.50
N ILE A 57 -1.10 -5.10 -0.61
CA ILE A 57 0.08 -4.24 -0.79
C ILE A 57 0.02 -3.49 -2.13
N TYR A 58 -0.34 -4.18 -3.22
CA TYR A 58 -0.48 -3.56 -4.54
C TYR A 58 -1.54 -2.45 -4.53
N MET A 59 -2.71 -2.73 -3.95
CA MET A 59 -3.79 -1.75 -3.84
C MET A 59 -3.41 -0.56 -2.97
N ALA A 60 -2.69 -0.79 -1.86
CA ALA A 60 -2.26 0.29 -0.97
C ALA A 60 -1.17 1.18 -1.58
N LYS A 61 -0.23 0.61 -2.35
CA LYS A 61 0.75 1.39 -3.12
C LYS A 61 0.10 2.31 -4.14
N ASN A 62 -0.99 1.83 -4.76
CA ASN A 62 -1.76 2.54 -5.77
C ASN A 62 -3.03 3.20 -5.20
N ARG A 63 -3.07 3.46 -3.88
CA ARG A 63 -4.30 3.88 -3.18
C ARG A 63 -4.99 5.09 -3.82
N ASP A 64 -4.23 6.02 -4.40
CA ASP A 64 -4.76 7.23 -4.99
C ASP A 64 -5.55 6.92 -6.28
N VAL A 65 -5.05 5.99 -7.10
CA VAL A 65 -5.74 5.52 -8.31
C VAL A 65 -7.00 4.73 -7.91
N PHE A 66 -6.86 3.79 -6.96
CA PHE A 66 -8.01 3.04 -6.45
C PHE A 66 -9.06 3.96 -5.81
N ALA A 67 -8.66 4.97 -5.05
CA ALA A 67 -9.59 5.93 -4.43
C ALA A 67 -10.36 6.73 -5.48
N ARG A 68 -9.70 7.17 -6.57
CA ARG A 68 -10.37 7.83 -7.70
C ARG A 68 -11.34 6.88 -8.41
N ALA A 69 -10.92 5.63 -8.63
CA ALA A 69 -11.75 4.59 -9.21
C ALA A 69 -13.02 4.34 -8.39
N PHE A 70 -12.90 4.14 -7.08
CA PHE A 70 -14.04 3.90 -6.19
C PHE A 70 -14.94 5.13 -6.00
N LYS A 71 -14.42 6.35 -6.18
CA LYS A 71 -15.20 7.58 -5.98
C LYS A 71 -16.24 7.78 -7.09
N ASN A 72 -15.79 7.82 -8.35
CA ASN A 72 -16.64 7.99 -9.54
C ASN A 72 -15.88 7.87 -10.88
N GLN A 73 -14.59 7.52 -10.88
CA GLN A 73 -13.76 7.50 -12.10
C GLN A 73 -13.18 6.11 -12.33
N PRO A 74 -13.99 5.10 -12.70
CA PRO A 74 -13.49 3.74 -12.93
C PRO A 74 -12.36 3.71 -13.96
N ASP A 75 -12.38 4.62 -14.94
CA ASP A 75 -11.33 4.78 -15.95
C ASP A 75 -9.94 5.13 -15.37
N ALA A 76 -9.86 5.60 -14.13
CA ALA A 76 -8.57 5.81 -13.46
C ALA A 76 -7.76 4.51 -13.36
N LEU A 77 -8.42 3.34 -13.31
CA LEU A 77 -7.74 2.04 -13.31
C LEU A 77 -6.96 1.79 -14.61
N ASN A 78 -7.27 2.49 -15.71
CA ASN A 78 -6.49 2.39 -16.95
C ASN A 78 -5.04 2.85 -16.75
N GLU A 79 -4.77 3.74 -15.77
CA GLU A 79 -3.42 4.14 -15.41
C GLU A 79 -2.58 2.95 -14.94
N LEU A 80 -3.19 1.99 -14.22
CA LEU A 80 -2.52 0.78 -13.72
C LEU A 80 -2.35 -0.29 -14.80
N LEU A 81 -3.26 -0.32 -15.78
CA LEU A 81 -3.18 -1.24 -16.93
C LEU A 81 -2.06 -0.84 -17.89
N ALA A 82 -1.79 0.46 -18.02
CA ALA A 82 -0.70 0.96 -18.85
C ALA A 82 0.69 0.71 -18.24
N ASP A 83 0.80 0.79 -16.90
CA ASP A 83 2.07 0.61 -16.16
C ASP A 83 2.56 -0.87 -16.16
N SER A 84 1.65 -1.83 -16.34
CA SER A 84 2.00 -3.26 -16.40
C SER A 84 2.52 -3.73 -17.78
N ALA A 85 2.67 -2.82 -18.74
CA ALA A 85 3.06 -3.13 -20.13
C ALA A 85 4.54 -2.85 -20.46
N GLU A 86 5.38 -2.56 -19.46
CA GLU A 86 6.83 -2.31 -19.62
C GLU A 86 7.72 -3.38 -18.96
#